data_AF-A0A949PSG8-F1
#
_entry.id   AF-A0A949PSG8-F1
#
_cell.length_a   1.000
_cell.length_b   1.000
_cell.length_c   1.000
_cell.angle_alpha   90.00
_cell.angle_beta   90.00
_cell.angle_gamma   90.00
#
_symmetry.space_group_name_H-M   'P 1'
#
loop_
_entity.id
_entity.type
_entity.pdbx_description
1 polymer ?
#
loop_
_entity_poly.entity_id
_entity_poly.type
_entity_poly.pdbx_seq_one_letter_code
_entity_poly.pdbx_strand_id
1 'polypeptide(L)' 'EQVQTQLARAPYPYPTLHIQRRPASLFDYTLEDFEVRDYQHHSPIKAPVAV' A
#
# COMPACT_ATOMS: atom_id res chain seq x y z
N GLU A 1 12.55 13.36 13.64
CA GLU A 1 12.23 14.13 12.42
C GLU A 1 11.22 13.42 11.52
N GLN A 2 11.43 12.15 11.14
CA GLN A 2 10.55 11.37 10.24
C GLN A 2 9.05 11.42 10.59
N VAL A 3 8.69 11.19 11.85
CA VAL A 3 7.28 11.24 12.31
C VAL A 3 6.69 12.63 12.12
N GLN A 4 7.45 13.69 12.40
CA GLN A 4 7.00 15.07 12.22
C GLN A 4 6.77 15.36 10.73
N THR A 5 7.67 14.90 9.86
CA THR A 5 7.50 15.00 8.39
C THR A 5 6.25 14.26 7.91
N GLN A 6 5.95 13.08 8.45
CA GLN A 6 4.76 12.32 8.07
C GLN A 6 3.46 13.00 8.53
N LEU A 7 3.44 13.48 9.78
CA LEU A 7 2.28 14.17 10.37
C LEU A 7 1.98 15.52 9.69
N ALA A 8 2.99 16.17 9.12
CA ALA A 8 2.83 17.43 8.39
C ALA A 8 2.26 17.27 6.96
N ARG A 9 2.20 16.05 6.41
CA ARG A 9 1.74 15.81 5.04
C ARG A 9 0.21 15.72 4.98
N ALA A 10 -0.39 16.42 4.03
CA ALA A 10 -1.79 16.26 3.71
C ALA A 10 -2.04 14.84 3.13
N PRO A 11 -3.04 14.08 3.63
CA PRO A 11 -3.39 12.79 3.05
C PRO A 11 -3.88 12.92 1.60
N TYR A 12 -3.51 11.95 0.76
CA TYR A 12 -4.16 11.75 -0.55
C TYR A 12 -5.41 10.89 -0.40
N PRO A 13 -6.30 10.86 -1.41
CA PRO A 13 -7.37 9.88 -1.46
C PRO A 13 -6.85 8.45 -1.28
N TYR A 14 -7.65 7.60 -0.65
CA TYR A 14 -7.28 6.20 -0.47
C TYR A 14 -7.27 5.47 -1.82
N PRO A 15 -6.32 4.53 -2.02
CA PRO A 15 -6.36 3.62 -3.14
C PRO A 15 -7.53 2.65 -3.02
N THR A 16 -7.77 1.89 -4.09
CA THR A 16 -8.66 0.73 -4.04
C THR A 16 -7.88 -0.55 -4.34
N LEU A 17 -8.23 -1.64 -3.65
CA LEU A 17 -7.72 -2.97 -3.95
C LEU A 17 -8.76 -3.69 -4.81
N HIS A 18 -8.37 -4.00 -6.04
CA HIS A 18 -9.17 -4.80 -6.94
C HIS A 18 -8.66 -6.24 -6.94
N ILE A 19 -9.56 -7.18 -6.67
CA ILE A 19 -9.26 -8.62 -6.73
C ILE A 19 -9.77 -9.13 -8.07
N GLN A 20 -8.87 -9.38 -9.01
CA GLN A 20 -9.19 -9.69 -10.41
C GLN A 20 -9.83 -11.07 -10.59
N ARG A 21 -9.49 -12.02 -9.69
CA ARG A 21 -9.97 -13.41 -9.75
C ARG A 21 -10.43 -13.86 -8.37
N ARG A 22 -11.43 -14.73 -8.34
CA ARG A 22 -11.88 -15.40 -7.10
C ARG A 22 -11.82 -16.92 -7.28
N PRO A 23 -10.67 -17.56 -7.01
CA PRO A 23 -10.52 -19.00 -7.09
C PRO A 23 -11.32 -19.72 -5.99
N ALA A 24 -11.43 -21.03 -6.12
CA ALA A 24 -12.19 -21.88 -5.21
C ALA A 24 -11.50 -22.11 -3.85
N SER A 25 -10.17 -22.02 -3.79
CA SER A 25 -9.38 -22.10 -2.56
C SER A 25 -8.63 -20.80 -2.29
N LEU A 26 -8.45 -20.48 -1.01
CA LEU A 26 -7.62 -19.37 -0.55
C LEU A 26 -6.13 -19.56 -0.94
N PHE A 27 -5.70 -20.81 -1.11
CA PHE A 27 -4.30 -21.13 -1.44
C PHE A 27 -3.98 -21.01 -2.93
N ASP A 28 -4.99 -20.78 -3.78
CA ASP A 28 -4.82 -20.71 -5.24
C ASP A 28 -4.60 -19.28 -5.75
N TYR A 29 -4.62 -18.28 -4.86
CA TYR A 29 -4.33 -16.89 -5.21
C TYR A 29 -2.86 -16.70 -5.54
N THR A 30 -2.59 -15.90 -6.56
CA THR A 30 -1.25 -15.43 -6.92
C THR A 30 -1.18 -13.91 -6.80
N LEU A 31 0.03 -13.33 -6.88
CA LEU A 31 0.21 -11.89 -6.75
C LEU A 31 -0.53 -11.11 -7.85
N GLU A 32 -0.61 -11.69 -9.04
CA GLU A 32 -1.26 -11.10 -10.22
C GLU A 32 -2.78 -10.95 -10.03
N ASP A 33 -3.39 -11.69 -9.10
CA ASP A 33 -4.82 -11.58 -8.80
C ASP A 33 -5.16 -10.28 -8.04
N PHE A 34 -4.17 -9.57 -7.51
CA PHE A 34 -4.34 -8.36 -6.71
C PHE A 34 -3.80 -7.15 -7.45
N GLU A 35 -4.67 -6.17 -7.69
CA GLU A 35 -4.34 -4.93 -8.36
C GLU A 35 -4.65 -3.75 -7.43
N VAL A 36 -3.63 -2.95 -7.12
CA VAL A 36 -3.82 -1.70 -6.38
C VAL A 36 -4.04 -0.58 -7.38
N ARG A 37 -5.23 0.03 -7.37
CA ARG A 37 -5.61 1.12 -8.27
C ARG A 37 -5.58 2.46 -7.55
N ASP A 38 -5.22 3.49 -8.32
CA ASP A 38 -5.20 4.90 -7.90
C ASP A 38 -4.32 5.19 -6.66
N TYR A 39 -3.26 4.38 -6.46
CA TYR A 39 -2.34 4.59 -5.34
C TYR A 39 -1.46 5.82 -5.56
N GLN A 40 -1.78 6.87 -4.83
CA GLN A 40 -0.97 8.07 -4.74
C GLN A 40 -0.26 8.10 -3.40
N HIS A 41 1.06 8.35 -3.43
CA HIS A 41 1.86 8.38 -2.22
C HIS A 41 2.86 9.53 -2.26
N HIS A 42 3.18 10.01 -1.06
CA HIS A 42 4.28 10.96 -0.88
C HIS A 42 5.62 10.25 -1.05
N SER A 43 6.70 11.01 -1.25
CA SER A 43 8.05 10.45 -1.33
C SER A 43 8.39 9.64 -0.06
N PRO A 44 9.06 8.49 -0.20
CA PRO A 44 9.36 7.61 0.91
C PRO A 44 10.22 8.33 1.96
N ILE A 45 9.93 8.08 3.24
CA ILE A 45 10.70 8.58 4.37
C ILE A 45 11.57 7.42 4.85
N LYS A 46 12.89 7.50 4.67
CA LYS A 46 13.80 6.44 5.13
C LYS A 46 13.89 6.47 6.65
N ALA A 47 13.71 5.31 7.29
CA ALA A 47 13.87 5.12 8.72
C ALA A 47 14.76 3.91 9.02
N PRO A 48 15.73 4.03 9.94
CA PRO A 48 16.48 2.87 10.41
C PRO A 48 15.54 1.99 11.24
N VAL A 49 15.58 0.68 11.00
CA VAL A 49 14.92 -0.31 11.85
C VAL A 49 15.89 -0.64 12.99
N ALA A 50 15.44 -0.50 14.23
CA ALA A 50 16.20 -0.98 15.38
C ALA A 50 16.12 -2.51 15.42
N VAL A 51 17.28 -3.16 15.56
CA VAL A 51 17.45 -4.62 15.68
C VAL A 51 17.55 -5.00 17.15
#